data_AF-L9ZG27-F1
#
_entry.id   AF-L9ZG27-F1
#
_cell.length_a   1.000
_cell.length_b   1.000
_cell.length_c   1.000
_cell.angle_alpha   90.00
_cell.angle_beta   90.00
_cell.angle_gamma   90.00
#
_symmetry.space_group_name_H-M   'P 1'
#
loop_
_entity.id
_entity.type
_entity.pdbx_description
1 polymer ?
#
loop_
_entity_poly.entity_id
_entity_poly.type
_entity_poly.pdbx_seq_one_letter_code
_entity_poly.pdbx_strand_id
1 'polypeptide(L)'
;MTVPEPSTPDGYELPAAVNGWLYDPDDRSNGLVFRSREHDCSVGIFDTLSAVSVRVTDSRVDGFASNIELERREYDRDDRDDALAGALDAAREWMDDTDPSAWSHPDVCEAVFDAPAGYTLETYYLENRESIVYYRRDDADAGTEIDVRGEGPEALTRENAPYLYIHQWNGSGNATVALAPWTEAHGPKTKHPEIKPVLETPEECGLEVALTMAREGVQEHDGRAIDADAAGQAALSRWEA
;
A
#
# COMPACT_ATOMS: atom_id res chain seq x y z
N MET A 1 -8.29 9.39 -20.61
CA MET A 1 -7.68 10.67 -21.05
C MET A 1 -6.66 11.00 -19.99
N THR A 2 -5.38 10.80 -20.26
CA THR A 2 -4.29 11.13 -19.32
C THR A 2 -4.24 12.63 -19.16
N VAL A 3 -4.27 13.12 -17.92
CA VAL A 3 -4.02 14.54 -17.62
C VAL A 3 -2.53 14.76 -17.80
N PRO A 4 -2.09 15.71 -18.63
CA PRO A 4 -0.67 15.97 -18.85
C PRO A 4 -0.01 16.44 -17.55
N GLU A 5 1.27 16.11 -17.40
CA GLU A 5 2.16 16.70 -16.39
C GLU A 5 2.04 18.24 -16.40
N PRO A 6 2.00 18.89 -15.22
CA PRO A 6 1.91 20.34 -15.18
C PRO A 6 3.20 20.97 -15.70
N SER A 7 3.06 21.91 -16.64
CA SER A 7 4.18 22.76 -17.04
C SER A 7 4.68 23.55 -15.84
N THR A 8 6.00 23.56 -15.65
CA THR A 8 6.66 24.41 -14.66
C THR A 8 6.37 25.90 -14.94
N PRO A 9 6.28 26.75 -13.91
CA PRO A 9 6.11 28.20 -14.11
C PRO A 9 7.23 28.79 -14.97
N ASP A 10 6.93 29.86 -15.70
CA ASP A 10 7.90 30.53 -16.58
C ASP A 10 9.14 30.97 -15.79
N GLY A 11 10.32 30.51 -16.23
CA GLY A 11 11.61 30.82 -15.60
C GLY A 11 11.92 30.02 -14.34
N TYR A 12 11.05 29.09 -13.93
CA TYR A 12 11.34 28.15 -12.83
C TYR A 12 12.25 27.02 -13.34
N GLU A 13 13.45 26.92 -12.77
CA GLU A 13 14.39 25.84 -13.07
C GLU A 13 14.16 24.67 -12.12
N LEU A 14 13.54 23.60 -12.62
CA LEU A 14 13.30 22.39 -11.83
C LEU A 14 14.64 21.67 -11.56
N PRO A 15 15.00 21.41 -10.29
CA PRO A 15 16.23 20.69 -9.98
C PRO A 15 16.13 19.23 -10.44
N ALA A 16 17.22 18.70 -11.00
CA ALA A 16 17.29 17.28 -11.35
C ALA A 16 17.32 16.35 -10.12
N ALA A 17 17.75 16.87 -8.97
CA ALA A 17 17.79 16.15 -7.71
C ALA A 17 17.74 17.10 -6.50
N VAL A 18 17.15 16.62 -5.42
CA VAL A 18 17.11 17.27 -4.10
C VAL A 18 17.37 16.19 -3.06
N ASN A 19 18.47 16.27 -2.31
CA ASN A 19 18.77 15.34 -1.19
C ASN A 19 18.49 13.84 -1.46
N GLY A 20 18.94 13.30 -2.60
CA GLY A 20 18.71 11.90 -2.98
C GLY A 20 17.38 11.59 -3.68
N TRP A 21 16.42 12.51 -3.64
CA TRP A 21 15.22 12.50 -4.47
C TRP A 21 15.55 12.94 -5.89
N LEU A 22 15.23 12.13 -6.89
CA LEU A 22 15.57 12.38 -8.30
C LEU A 22 14.31 12.67 -9.09
N TYR A 23 14.30 13.77 -9.83
CA TYR A 23 13.19 14.06 -10.73
C TYR A 23 13.10 12.97 -11.83
N ASP A 24 11.90 12.44 -12.02
CA ASP A 24 11.59 11.43 -13.05
C ASP A 24 10.83 12.08 -14.22
N PRO A 25 11.52 12.44 -15.32
CA PRO A 25 10.87 13.04 -16.49
C PRO A 25 10.07 12.05 -17.33
N ASP A 26 10.19 10.74 -17.06
CA ASP A 26 9.45 9.68 -17.75
C ASP A 26 8.18 9.27 -16.98
N ASP A 27 7.94 9.84 -15.79
CA ASP A 27 6.73 9.65 -15.01
C ASP A 27 5.51 10.13 -15.81
N ARG A 28 4.45 9.31 -15.85
CA ARG A 28 3.24 9.57 -16.64
C ARG A 28 2.03 9.93 -15.79
N SER A 29 2.23 10.11 -14.50
CA SER A 29 1.23 10.66 -13.61
C SER A 29 0.99 12.14 -13.95
N ASN A 30 -0.06 12.70 -13.37
CA ASN A 30 -0.44 14.10 -13.59
C ASN A 30 0.35 15.06 -12.68
N GLY A 31 1.61 14.76 -12.36
CA GLY A 31 2.42 15.54 -11.43
C GLY A 31 3.91 15.53 -11.76
N LEU A 32 4.64 16.48 -11.17
CA LEU A 32 6.11 16.51 -11.19
C LEU A 32 6.59 15.58 -10.08
N VAL A 33 7.22 14.46 -10.43
CA VAL A 33 7.55 13.40 -9.47
C VAL A 33 9.04 13.28 -9.25
N PHE A 34 9.43 13.25 -7.98
CA PHE A 34 10.77 12.94 -7.52
C PHE A 34 10.76 11.58 -6.83
N ARG A 35 11.68 10.68 -7.21
CA ARG A 35 11.75 9.30 -6.70
C ARG A 35 13.10 9.02 -6.07
N SER A 36 13.10 8.16 -5.06
CA SER A 36 14.33 7.51 -4.63
C SER A 36 14.69 6.36 -5.57
N ARG A 37 15.99 6.09 -5.75
CA ARG A 37 16.48 4.90 -6.46
C ARG A 37 16.62 3.68 -5.57
N GLU A 38 16.75 3.91 -4.26
CA GLU A 38 17.10 2.87 -3.29
C GLU A 38 15.93 2.54 -2.36
N HIS A 39 14.90 3.39 -2.36
CA HIS A 39 13.73 3.28 -1.49
C HIS A 39 12.46 3.41 -2.32
N ASP A 40 11.45 2.62 -1.98
CA ASP A 40 10.16 2.59 -2.66
C ASP A 40 9.27 3.75 -2.20
N CYS A 41 9.73 4.98 -2.42
CA CYS A 41 9.01 6.20 -2.05
C CYS A 41 9.19 7.29 -3.09
N SER A 42 8.19 8.17 -3.19
CA SER A 42 8.22 9.31 -4.11
C SER A 42 7.57 10.56 -3.52
N VAL A 43 8.00 11.73 -3.97
CA VAL A 43 7.35 13.02 -3.71
C VAL A 43 6.78 13.53 -5.03
N GLY A 44 5.50 13.83 -5.07
CA GLY A 44 4.81 14.33 -6.25
C GLY A 44 4.16 15.68 -6.02
N ILE A 45 4.32 16.59 -6.99
CA ILE A 45 3.62 17.87 -7.05
C ILE A 45 2.53 17.76 -8.11
N PHE A 46 1.27 17.69 -7.67
CA PHE A 46 0.12 17.44 -8.52
C PHE A 46 -0.71 18.71 -8.69
N ASP A 47 -0.94 19.06 -9.95
CA ASP A 47 -1.78 20.19 -10.31
C ASP A 47 -3.18 19.73 -10.69
N THR A 48 -4.20 20.37 -10.13
CA THR A 48 -5.62 20.06 -10.38
C THR A 48 -6.31 21.26 -11.03
N LEU A 49 -7.65 21.32 -11.01
CA LEU A 49 -8.35 22.48 -11.62
C LEU A 49 -8.34 23.73 -10.74
N SER A 50 -8.11 23.58 -9.43
CA SER A 50 -8.26 24.66 -8.45
C SER A 50 -7.29 24.55 -7.27
N ALA A 51 -6.31 23.65 -7.37
CA ALA A 51 -5.33 23.46 -6.31
C ALA A 51 -4.08 22.73 -6.82
N VAL A 52 -2.94 23.09 -6.24
CA VAL A 52 -1.72 22.29 -6.30
C VAL A 52 -1.56 21.56 -4.97
N SER A 53 -1.19 20.28 -5.01
CA SER A 53 -0.91 19.48 -3.81
C SER A 53 0.46 18.84 -3.89
N VAL A 54 1.19 18.86 -2.78
CA VAL A 54 2.45 18.13 -2.59
C VAL A 54 2.14 16.88 -1.78
N ARG A 55 2.56 15.72 -2.28
CA ARG A 55 2.31 14.43 -1.63
C ARG A 55 3.59 13.61 -1.55
N VAL A 56 3.76 12.88 -0.46
CA VAL A 56 4.76 11.81 -0.36
C VAL A 56 4.04 10.47 -0.36
N THR A 57 4.51 9.53 -1.17
CA THR A 57 3.84 8.26 -1.48
C THR A 57 4.75 7.08 -1.14
N ASP A 58 4.20 6.08 -0.46
CA ASP A 58 4.83 4.77 -0.30
C ASP A 58 4.49 3.92 -1.52
N SER A 59 5.50 3.60 -2.32
CA SER A 59 5.31 2.89 -3.60
C SER A 59 5.14 1.38 -3.41
N ARG A 60 5.28 0.87 -2.17
CA ARG A 60 5.06 -0.54 -1.83
C ARG A 60 3.58 -0.87 -1.63
N VAL A 61 2.72 0.15 -1.55
CA VAL A 61 1.33 0.04 -1.12
C VAL A 61 0.42 0.80 -2.10
N ASP A 62 -0.69 0.17 -2.47
CA ASP A 62 -1.73 0.75 -3.32
C ASP A 62 -2.87 1.35 -2.47
N GLY A 63 -3.77 2.09 -3.11
CA GLY A 63 -5.01 2.59 -2.48
C GLY A 63 -4.99 4.09 -2.17
N PHE A 64 -6.12 4.62 -1.69
CA PHE A 64 -6.28 6.06 -1.48
C PHE A 64 -5.37 6.63 -0.39
N ALA A 65 -4.99 5.81 0.60
CA ALA A 65 -4.16 6.22 1.72
C ALA A 65 -2.69 5.78 1.56
N SER A 66 -2.25 5.44 0.35
CA SER A 66 -0.83 5.18 -0.01
C SER A 66 0.09 6.40 0.09
N ASN A 67 -0.48 7.59 0.30
CA ASN A 67 0.25 8.85 0.30
C ASN A 67 -0.25 9.79 1.39
N ILE A 68 0.64 10.69 1.82
CA ILE A 68 0.38 11.77 2.76
C ILE A 68 0.42 13.09 1.99
N GLU A 69 -0.63 13.90 2.14
CA GLU A 69 -0.63 15.27 1.64
C GLU A 69 0.21 16.15 2.58
N LEU A 70 1.37 16.58 2.09
CA LEU A 70 2.29 17.46 2.82
C LEU A 70 1.79 18.91 2.77
N GLU A 71 1.27 19.30 1.61
CA GLU A 71 0.72 20.64 1.40
C GLU A 71 -0.38 20.63 0.35
N ARG A 72 -1.34 21.55 0.52
CA ARG A 72 -2.36 21.87 -0.46
C ARG A 72 -2.53 23.38 -0.56
N ARG A 73 -2.44 23.91 -1.79
CA ARG A 73 -2.68 25.32 -2.09
C ARG A 73 -3.81 25.44 -3.07
N GLU A 74 -4.92 25.99 -2.60
CA GLU A 74 -6.03 26.37 -3.47
C GLU A 74 -5.70 27.66 -4.21
N TYR A 75 -6.13 27.75 -5.46
CA TYR A 75 -5.88 28.92 -6.29
C TYR A 75 -7.06 29.19 -7.24
N ASP A 76 -7.23 30.46 -7.60
CA ASP A 76 -7.99 30.86 -8.78
C ASP A 76 -7.10 30.79 -10.02
N ARG A 77 -7.68 30.57 -11.21
CA ARG A 77 -6.93 30.29 -12.45
C ARG A 77 -5.78 31.26 -12.73
N ASP A 78 -5.94 32.53 -12.38
CA ASP A 78 -4.95 33.58 -12.64
C ASP A 78 -3.72 33.49 -11.70
N ASP A 79 -3.85 32.79 -10.56
CA ASP A 79 -2.81 32.62 -9.53
C ASP A 79 -2.13 31.23 -9.58
N ARG A 80 -2.45 30.42 -10.61
CA ARG A 80 -1.94 29.04 -10.73
C ARG A 80 -0.42 28.96 -10.64
N ASP A 81 0.29 29.82 -11.36
CA ASP A 81 1.75 29.73 -11.47
C ASP A 81 2.43 30.09 -10.14
N ASP A 82 1.89 31.05 -9.40
CA ASP A 82 2.36 31.40 -8.06
C ASP A 82 2.10 30.25 -7.07
N ALA A 83 0.93 29.62 -7.14
CA ALA A 83 0.60 28.45 -6.33
C ALA A 83 1.52 27.25 -6.63
N LEU A 84 1.81 27.00 -7.91
CA LEU A 84 2.69 25.93 -8.36
C LEU A 84 4.14 26.20 -7.97
N ALA A 85 4.66 27.41 -8.20
CA ALA A 85 6.02 27.80 -7.82
C ALA A 85 6.24 27.60 -6.32
N GLY A 86 5.27 28.04 -5.51
CA GLY A 86 5.42 27.90 -4.08
C GLY A 86 5.21 26.46 -3.58
N ALA A 87 4.40 25.63 -4.26
CA ALA A 87 4.30 24.20 -3.95
C ALA A 87 5.61 23.45 -4.28
N LEU A 88 6.28 23.85 -5.37
CA LEU A 88 7.62 23.36 -5.71
C LEU A 88 8.64 23.74 -4.63
N ASP A 89 8.61 24.98 -4.15
CA ASP A 89 9.51 25.44 -3.08
C ASP A 89 9.28 24.65 -1.78
N ALA A 90 8.03 24.38 -1.41
CA ALA A 90 7.71 23.61 -0.22
C ALA A 90 8.07 22.12 -0.35
N ALA A 91 7.84 21.52 -1.53
CA ALA A 91 8.29 20.16 -1.81
C ALA A 91 9.81 20.06 -1.68
N ARG A 92 10.54 21.06 -2.21
CA ARG A 92 11.99 21.13 -2.11
C ARG A 92 12.46 21.29 -0.67
N GLU A 93 11.87 22.21 0.10
CA GLU A 93 12.20 22.40 1.52
C GLU A 93 12.00 21.10 2.30
N TRP A 94 10.88 20.41 2.09
CA TRP A 94 10.61 19.13 2.74
C TRP A 94 11.61 18.04 2.34
N MET A 95 11.96 17.93 1.05
CA MET A 95 12.94 16.97 0.55
C MET A 95 14.36 17.27 1.06
N ASP A 96 14.74 18.54 1.19
CA ASP A 96 16.02 18.95 1.77
C ASP A 96 16.12 18.52 3.25
N ASP A 97 15.02 18.56 4.00
CA ASP A 97 14.97 18.16 5.40
C ASP A 97 14.75 16.65 5.62
N THR A 98 14.22 15.94 4.62
CA THR A 98 13.83 14.53 4.75
C THR A 98 14.55 13.65 3.73
N ASP A 99 15.53 12.89 4.20
CA ASP A 99 16.19 11.84 3.40
C ASP A 99 15.21 10.69 3.10
N PRO A 100 15.21 10.14 1.86
CA PRO A 100 14.32 9.03 1.52
C PRO A 100 14.41 7.82 2.46
N SER A 101 15.60 7.51 2.99
CA SER A 101 15.83 6.38 3.90
C SER A 101 15.27 6.62 5.31
N ALA A 102 15.06 7.87 5.68
CA ALA A 102 14.53 8.27 6.99
C ALA A 102 13.00 8.40 6.98
N TRP A 103 12.38 8.43 5.80
CA TRP A 103 10.94 8.52 5.67
C TRP A 103 10.27 7.15 5.80
N SER A 104 9.17 7.12 6.53
CA SER A 104 8.30 5.94 6.66
C SER A 104 6.84 6.39 6.69
N HIS A 105 5.97 5.71 5.94
CA HIS A 105 4.55 6.01 5.97
C HIS A 105 3.94 5.60 7.33
N PRO A 106 3.25 6.49 8.05
CA PRO A 106 2.81 6.24 9.42
C PRO A 106 1.74 5.14 9.53
N ASP A 107 0.94 4.97 8.48
CA ASP A 107 -0.16 4.00 8.45
C ASP A 107 0.22 2.68 7.73
N VAL A 108 1.44 2.57 7.20
CA VAL A 108 1.90 1.32 6.56
C VAL A 108 2.35 0.35 7.66
N CYS A 109 1.75 -0.84 7.67
CA CYS A 109 2.14 -1.91 8.57
C CYS A 109 3.31 -2.69 7.97
N GLU A 110 4.54 -2.47 8.47
CA GLU A 110 5.74 -3.14 7.96
C GLU A 110 5.68 -4.67 8.04
N ALA A 111 4.94 -5.21 9.01
CA ALA A 111 4.73 -6.65 9.12
C ALA A 111 4.06 -7.25 7.85
N VAL A 112 3.38 -6.46 7.02
CA VAL A 112 2.80 -6.96 5.76
C VAL A 112 3.88 -7.49 4.80
N PHE A 113 5.08 -6.94 4.82
CA PHE A 113 6.15 -7.33 3.89
C PHE A 113 6.79 -8.68 4.25
N ASP A 114 6.61 -9.14 5.48
CA ASP A 114 7.04 -10.47 5.93
C ASP A 114 5.94 -11.50 5.67
N ALA A 115 5.87 -11.98 4.43
CA ALA A 115 4.84 -12.90 3.98
C ALA A 115 4.86 -14.25 4.74
N PRO A 116 3.69 -14.89 4.93
CA PRO A 116 3.62 -16.27 5.43
C PRO A 116 4.40 -17.25 4.55
N ALA A 117 4.98 -18.28 5.16
CA ALA A 117 5.80 -19.26 4.44
C ALA A 117 5.04 -19.96 3.31
N GLY A 118 5.60 -20.01 2.09
CA GLY A 118 4.90 -20.56 0.93
C GLY A 118 4.01 -19.56 0.19
N TYR A 119 4.08 -18.29 0.60
CA TYR A 119 3.42 -17.19 -0.07
C TYR A 119 4.36 -16.01 -0.30
N THR A 120 4.01 -15.21 -1.30
CA THR A 120 4.67 -13.95 -1.67
C THR A 120 3.63 -12.83 -1.64
N LEU A 121 3.99 -11.64 -1.16
CA LEU A 121 3.10 -10.47 -1.21
C LEU A 121 2.74 -10.15 -2.66
N GLU A 122 1.45 -10.16 -2.98
CA GLU A 122 0.92 -9.80 -4.30
C GLU A 122 0.47 -8.34 -4.31
N THR A 123 -0.31 -7.93 -3.32
CA THR A 123 -0.82 -6.55 -3.22
C THR A 123 -1.15 -6.20 -1.78
N TYR A 124 -0.84 -4.97 -1.39
CA TYR A 124 -1.29 -4.35 -0.16
C TYR A 124 -2.07 -3.08 -0.51
N TYR A 125 -3.38 -3.09 -0.28
CA TYR A 125 -4.23 -1.91 -0.35
C TYR A 125 -4.35 -1.25 1.02
N LEU A 126 -4.02 0.04 1.08
CA LEU A 126 -4.24 0.90 2.22
C LEU A 126 -5.31 1.94 1.86
N GLU A 127 -6.48 1.77 2.48
CA GLU A 127 -7.65 2.61 2.29
C GLU A 127 -7.98 3.37 3.57
N ASN A 128 -8.78 4.44 3.45
CA ASN A 128 -9.14 5.29 4.59
C ASN A 128 -9.79 4.53 5.76
N ARG A 129 -10.45 3.40 5.49
CA ARG A 129 -11.23 2.65 6.49
C ARG A 129 -10.81 1.19 6.58
N GLU A 130 -9.91 0.73 5.73
CA GLU A 130 -9.53 -0.66 5.67
C GLU A 130 -8.11 -0.85 5.17
N SER A 131 -7.52 -1.96 5.56
CA SER A 131 -6.25 -2.46 5.04
C SER A 131 -6.50 -3.86 4.48
N ILE A 132 -6.14 -4.10 3.23
CA ILE A 132 -6.36 -5.38 2.55
C ILE A 132 -5.03 -5.89 2.01
N VAL A 133 -4.66 -7.10 2.40
CA VAL A 133 -3.42 -7.76 1.99
C VAL A 133 -3.76 -9.04 1.25
N TYR A 134 -3.15 -9.19 0.07
CA TYR A 134 -3.17 -10.41 -0.70
C TYR A 134 -1.77 -11.00 -0.75
N TYR A 135 -1.63 -12.22 -0.26
CA TYR A 135 -0.45 -13.04 -0.47
C TYR A 135 -0.76 -14.10 -1.51
N ARG A 136 0.00 -14.14 -2.61
CA ARG A 136 -0.08 -15.20 -3.62
C ARG A 136 0.71 -16.41 -3.15
N ARG A 137 0.15 -17.61 -3.32
CA ARG A 137 0.86 -18.85 -3.04
C ARG A 137 2.01 -19.05 -4.04
N ASP A 138 3.17 -19.53 -3.59
CA ASP A 138 4.39 -19.54 -4.40
C ASP A 138 4.32 -20.39 -5.68
N ASP A 139 3.44 -21.41 -5.71
CA ASP A 139 3.23 -22.28 -6.86
C ASP A 139 2.06 -21.82 -7.77
N ALA A 140 1.41 -20.70 -7.43
CA ALA A 140 0.38 -20.07 -8.25
C ALA A 140 1.02 -18.97 -9.13
N ASP A 141 0.62 -18.91 -10.40
CA ASP A 141 1.08 -17.87 -11.31
C ASP A 141 0.52 -16.49 -10.89
N ALA A 142 1.30 -15.43 -11.14
CA ALA A 142 0.86 -14.05 -10.90
C ALA A 142 -0.43 -13.74 -11.65
N GLY A 143 -1.39 -13.08 -10.99
CA GLY A 143 -2.70 -12.79 -11.59
C GLY A 143 -3.54 -14.02 -11.95
N THR A 144 -3.23 -15.20 -11.39
CA THR A 144 -4.10 -16.38 -11.52
C THR A 144 -5.44 -16.07 -10.87
N GLU A 145 -6.52 -16.31 -11.61
CA GLU A 145 -7.88 -16.28 -11.07
C GLU A 145 -8.48 -17.69 -11.22
N ILE A 146 -9.10 -18.19 -10.15
CA ILE A 146 -9.89 -19.42 -10.24
C ILE A 146 -11.38 -19.07 -10.27
N ASP A 147 -12.10 -19.66 -11.22
CA ASP A 147 -13.54 -19.50 -11.30
C ASP A 147 -14.22 -20.42 -10.29
N VAL A 148 -14.66 -19.84 -9.17
CA VAL A 148 -15.48 -20.51 -8.16
C VAL A 148 -16.97 -20.15 -8.28
N ARG A 149 -17.39 -19.54 -9.40
CA ARG A 149 -18.78 -19.11 -9.60
C ARG A 149 -19.70 -20.32 -9.61
N GLY A 150 -20.61 -20.35 -8.62
CA GLY A 150 -21.61 -21.41 -8.47
C GLY A 150 -21.24 -22.47 -7.43
N GLU A 151 -19.97 -22.55 -7.02
CA GLU A 151 -19.54 -23.43 -5.92
C GLU A 151 -19.39 -22.68 -4.59
N GLY A 152 -19.19 -21.36 -4.65
CA GLY A 152 -19.08 -20.50 -3.47
C GLY A 152 -17.70 -20.56 -2.81
N PRO A 153 -17.45 -19.75 -1.78
CA PRO A 153 -16.17 -19.71 -1.07
C PRO A 153 -15.82 -21.02 -0.35
N GLU A 154 -16.78 -21.93 -0.15
CA GLU A 154 -16.56 -23.24 0.46
C GLU A 154 -15.74 -24.18 -0.42
N ALA A 155 -15.69 -23.93 -1.73
CA ALA A 155 -14.83 -24.68 -2.65
C ALA A 155 -13.35 -24.32 -2.50
N LEU A 156 -13.04 -23.20 -1.84
CA LEU A 156 -11.66 -22.76 -1.60
C LEU A 156 -11.03 -23.59 -0.47
N THR A 157 -9.91 -24.20 -0.81
CA THR A 157 -9.01 -24.90 0.10
C THR A 157 -7.63 -24.28 -0.01
N ARG A 158 -6.77 -24.50 0.99
CA ARG A 158 -5.37 -24.02 0.93
C ARG A 158 -4.61 -24.58 -0.27
N GLU A 159 -5.04 -25.74 -0.77
CA GLU A 159 -4.44 -26.46 -1.90
C GLU A 159 -4.89 -25.96 -3.28
N ASN A 160 -6.04 -25.30 -3.39
CA ASN A 160 -6.53 -24.77 -4.68
C ASN A 160 -6.60 -23.24 -4.74
N ALA A 161 -6.70 -22.55 -3.60
CA ALA A 161 -6.83 -21.11 -3.57
C ALA A 161 -5.48 -20.44 -3.92
N PRO A 162 -5.46 -19.56 -4.93
CA PRO A 162 -4.24 -18.88 -5.33
C PRO A 162 -3.77 -17.84 -4.31
N TYR A 163 -4.69 -17.31 -3.47
CA TYR A 163 -4.35 -16.26 -2.51
C TYR A 163 -4.81 -16.54 -1.09
N LEU A 164 -3.97 -16.11 -0.15
CA LEU A 164 -4.32 -15.85 1.24
C LEU A 164 -4.67 -14.36 1.36
N TYR A 165 -5.83 -14.09 1.92
CA TYR A 165 -6.42 -12.76 2.06
C TYR A 165 -6.46 -12.36 3.53
N ILE A 166 -6.01 -11.16 3.83
CA ILE A 166 -6.12 -10.55 5.15
C ILE A 166 -6.78 -9.19 5.00
N HIS A 167 -7.77 -8.91 5.82
CA HIS A 167 -8.48 -7.63 5.80
C HIS A 167 -8.72 -7.14 7.20
N GLN A 168 -8.33 -5.91 7.48
CA GLN A 168 -8.63 -5.18 8.71
C GLN A 168 -9.53 -3.98 8.41
N TRP A 169 -10.56 -3.79 9.23
CA TRP A 169 -11.33 -2.55 9.32
C TRP A 169 -10.65 -1.56 10.29
N ASN A 170 -10.06 -0.50 9.76
CA ASN A 170 -9.35 0.51 10.52
C ASN A 170 -10.28 1.16 11.57
N GLY A 171 -9.82 1.23 12.82
CA GLY A 171 -10.57 1.81 13.95
C GLY A 171 -11.60 0.89 14.63
N SER A 172 -11.98 -0.25 14.03
CA SER A 172 -12.83 -1.25 14.71
C SER A 172 -12.04 -2.39 15.34
N GLY A 173 -10.79 -2.59 14.90
CA GLY A 173 -10.01 -3.77 15.28
C GLY A 173 -10.59 -5.08 14.75
N ASN A 174 -11.54 -5.09 13.81
CA ASN A 174 -11.97 -6.37 13.24
C ASN A 174 -11.07 -6.72 12.06
N ALA A 175 -10.42 -7.88 12.15
CA ALA A 175 -9.63 -8.43 11.06
C ALA A 175 -10.12 -9.83 10.67
N THR A 176 -9.96 -10.18 9.39
CA THR A 176 -10.34 -11.47 8.80
C THR A 176 -9.13 -12.05 8.08
N VAL A 177 -8.89 -13.36 8.28
CA VAL A 177 -7.95 -14.14 7.48
C VAL A 177 -8.75 -15.19 6.70
N ALA A 178 -8.70 -15.15 5.38
CA ALA A 178 -9.49 -15.99 4.49
C ALA A 178 -8.67 -16.45 3.27
N LEU A 179 -9.24 -17.34 2.47
CA LEU A 179 -8.73 -17.68 1.15
C LEU A 179 -9.46 -16.86 0.10
N ALA A 180 -8.74 -16.48 -0.97
CA ALA A 180 -9.31 -15.72 -2.07
C ALA A 180 -8.99 -16.35 -3.44
N PRO A 181 -9.96 -16.33 -4.37
CA PRO A 181 -9.80 -16.87 -5.72
C PRO A 181 -9.11 -15.93 -6.71
N TRP A 182 -9.04 -14.63 -6.41
CA TRP A 182 -8.45 -13.56 -7.23
C TRP A 182 -8.13 -12.32 -6.37
N THR A 183 -7.36 -11.38 -6.93
CA THR A 183 -7.00 -10.09 -6.32
C THR A 183 -7.87 -8.97 -6.88
N GLU A 184 -9.11 -8.87 -6.40
CA GLU A 184 -9.94 -7.69 -6.65
C GLU A 184 -10.50 -7.22 -5.31
N ALA A 185 -9.81 -6.27 -4.65
CA ALA A 185 -10.35 -5.60 -3.47
C ALA A 185 -11.74 -5.01 -3.77
N HIS A 186 -11.93 -4.53 -5.01
CA HIS A 186 -13.19 -3.97 -5.52
C HIS A 186 -13.36 -4.29 -7.01
N GLY A 187 -13.73 -5.52 -7.35
CA GLY A 187 -14.07 -5.90 -8.74
C GLY A 187 -15.11 -4.98 -9.38
N PRO A 188 -15.41 -5.10 -10.69
CA PRO A 188 -16.32 -4.21 -11.43
C PRO A 188 -17.76 -4.09 -10.90
N LYS A 189 -18.08 -4.75 -9.78
CA LYS A 189 -19.35 -4.69 -9.03
C LYS A 189 -19.18 -4.51 -7.50
N THR A 190 -18.11 -3.85 -7.05
CA THR A 190 -17.97 -3.15 -5.75
C THR A 190 -18.25 -3.93 -4.46
N LYS A 191 -18.23 -5.26 -4.48
CA LYS A 191 -18.30 -6.07 -3.26
C LYS A 191 -16.98 -6.77 -3.06
N HIS A 192 -16.50 -6.79 -1.82
CA HIS A 192 -15.45 -7.72 -1.40
C HIS A 192 -15.80 -9.12 -1.90
N PRO A 193 -14.80 -9.95 -2.24
CA PRO A 193 -15.07 -11.35 -2.54
C PRO A 193 -15.94 -11.96 -1.44
N GLU A 194 -16.87 -12.84 -1.80
CA GLU A 194 -17.47 -13.71 -0.80
C GLU A 194 -16.32 -14.55 -0.23
N ILE A 195 -15.97 -14.28 1.03
CA ILE A 195 -14.81 -14.86 1.70
C ILE A 195 -15.27 -15.77 2.82
N LYS A 196 -14.60 -16.90 2.97
CA LYS A 196 -14.76 -17.78 4.13
C LYS A 196 -13.51 -17.65 5.01
N PRO A 197 -13.66 -17.18 6.27
CA PRO A 197 -12.54 -17.16 7.20
C PRO A 197 -11.95 -18.56 7.36
N VAL A 198 -10.63 -18.64 7.30
CA VAL A 198 -9.88 -19.89 7.54
C VAL A 198 -9.23 -19.93 8.92
N LEU A 199 -9.26 -18.82 9.63
CA LEU A 199 -8.85 -18.69 11.02
C LEU A 199 -9.89 -17.87 11.78
N GLU A 200 -10.12 -18.22 13.04
CA GLU A 200 -10.86 -17.38 13.98
C GLU A 200 -9.89 -16.38 14.59
N THR A 201 -10.07 -15.10 14.27
CA THR A 201 -9.31 -13.99 14.84
C THR A 201 -10.00 -13.48 16.11
N PRO A 202 -9.25 -12.99 17.12
CA PRO A 202 -9.84 -12.34 18.28
C PRO A 202 -10.73 -11.16 17.90
N GLU A 203 -11.75 -10.90 18.72
CA GLU A 203 -12.50 -9.64 18.63
C GLU A 203 -11.53 -8.46 18.87
N GLU A 204 -11.64 -7.41 18.06
CA GLU A 204 -10.82 -6.20 18.18
C GLU A 204 -9.29 -6.40 17.99
N CYS A 205 -8.87 -7.36 17.14
CA CYS A 205 -7.48 -7.50 16.68
C CYS A 205 -7.06 -6.57 15.50
N GLY A 206 -5.91 -5.90 15.64
CA GLY A 206 -5.28 -5.14 14.55
C GLY A 206 -4.65 -6.04 13.46
N LEU A 207 -4.23 -5.44 12.34
CA LEU A 207 -3.60 -6.16 11.21
C LEU A 207 -2.38 -6.99 11.62
N GLU A 208 -1.52 -6.49 12.53
CA GLU A 208 -0.34 -7.24 13.00
C GLU A 208 -0.71 -8.57 13.67
N VAL A 209 -1.79 -8.59 14.44
CA VAL A 209 -2.28 -9.82 15.10
C VAL A 209 -2.84 -10.77 14.05
N ALA A 210 -3.62 -10.27 13.08
CA ALA A 210 -4.14 -11.09 12.00
C ALA A 210 -3.02 -11.70 11.14
N LEU A 211 -1.96 -10.93 10.85
CA LEU A 211 -0.76 -11.40 10.14
C LEU A 211 -0.03 -12.49 10.91
N THR A 212 0.15 -12.28 12.22
CA THR A 212 0.74 -13.26 13.13
C THR A 212 -0.03 -14.58 13.10
N MET A 213 -1.35 -14.53 13.27
CA MET A 213 -2.20 -15.71 13.21
C MET A 213 -2.17 -16.38 11.83
N ALA A 214 -2.12 -15.60 10.76
CA ALA A 214 -2.00 -16.13 9.41
C ALA A 214 -0.70 -16.95 9.24
N ARG A 215 0.43 -16.46 9.76
CA ARG A 215 1.71 -17.18 9.73
C ARG A 215 1.68 -18.46 10.54
N GLU A 216 1.18 -18.41 11.77
CA GLU A 216 0.96 -19.59 12.62
C GLU A 216 0.06 -20.62 11.95
N GLY A 217 -1.08 -20.18 11.41
CA GLY A 217 -2.04 -21.06 10.75
C GLY A 217 -1.52 -21.74 9.48
N VAL A 218 -0.59 -21.10 8.77
CA VAL A 218 0.13 -21.70 7.63
C VAL A 218 1.20 -22.68 8.13
N GLN A 219 1.97 -22.31 9.17
CA GLN A 219 2.99 -23.20 9.74
C GLN A 219 2.40 -24.51 10.27
N GLU A 220 1.31 -24.45 11.04
CA GLU A 220 0.66 -25.65 11.61
C GLU A 220 0.20 -26.63 10.53
N HIS A 221 -0.16 -26.12 9.34
CA HIS A 221 -0.68 -26.91 8.25
C HIS A 221 0.40 -27.45 7.33
N ASP A 222 1.38 -26.63 6.96
CA ASP A 222 2.38 -26.98 5.94
C ASP A 222 3.71 -27.46 6.54
N GLY A 223 3.88 -27.36 7.87
CA GLY A 223 5.09 -27.78 8.58
C GLY A 223 6.34 -26.98 8.19
N ARG A 224 6.17 -25.83 7.52
CA ARG A 224 7.25 -24.93 7.10
C ARG A 224 7.58 -23.99 8.26
N ALA A 225 8.87 -23.83 8.56
CA ALA A 225 9.32 -22.96 9.64
C ALA A 225 9.06 -21.48 9.30
N ILE A 226 8.61 -20.71 10.30
CA ILE A 226 8.53 -19.25 10.21
C ILE A 226 9.96 -18.68 10.30
N ASP A 227 10.24 -17.61 9.55
CA ASP A 227 11.45 -16.83 9.76
C ASP A 227 11.39 -16.18 11.14
N ALA A 228 12.33 -16.54 12.03
CA ALA A 228 12.38 -16.04 13.40
C ALA A 228 12.60 -14.51 13.47
N ASP A 229 13.03 -13.90 12.36
CA ASP A 229 13.22 -12.46 12.22
C ASP A 229 12.01 -11.73 11.60
N ALA A 230 10.90 -12.43 11.32
CA ALA A 230 9.68 -11.82 10.78
C ALA A 230 9.08 -10.76 11.75
N ALA A 231 8.86 -9.55 11.24
CA ALA A 231 8.25 -8.47 11.99
C ALA A 231 6.80 -8.83 12.36
N GLY A 232 6.46 -8.65 13.65
CA GLY A 232 5.13 -8.89 14.20
C GLY A 232 5.02 -10.11 15.13
N GLN A 233 5.96 -11.07 15.09
CA GLN A 233 5.87 -12.31 15.90
C GLN A 233 6.90 -12.50 17.02
N ALA A 234 7.91 -11.64 17.17
CA ALA A 234 8.80 -11.70 18.32
C ALA A 234 8.11 -11.31 19.67
N ALA A 235 6.79 -11.09 19.69
CA ALA A 235 6.09 -10.43 20.78
C ALA A 235 4.97 -11.22 21.48
N LEU A 236 4.41 -12.32 20.97
CA LEU A 236 3.35 -13.01 21.73
C LEU A 236 3.86 -13.62 23.04
N SER A 237 5.09 -14.16 23.05
CA SER A 237 5.76 -14.63 24.26
C SER A 237 6.19 -13.50 25.23
N ARG A 238 6.03 -12.22 24.87
CA ARG A 238 6.20 -11.09 25.81
C ARG A 238 4.94 -10.75 26.60
N TRP A 239 3.77 -11.23 26.18
CA TRP A 239 2.49 -10.96 26.84
C TRP A 239 2.01 -12.12 27.72
N GLU A 240 2.70 -13.26 27.72
CA GLU A 240 2.45 -14.39 28.64
C GLU A 240 3.22 -14.27 29.97
N ALA A 241 3.20 -13.10 30.61
CA ALA A 241 3.75 -12.87 31.95
C ALA A 241 2.66 -12.61 33.01
#